data_AF-A0A7Y6IHJ8-F1
#
_entry.id   AF-A0A7Y6IHJ8-F1
#
_cell.length_a   1.000
_cell.length_b   1.000
_cell.length_c   1.000
_cell.angle_alpha   90.00
_cell.angle_beta   90.00
_cell.angle_gamma   90.00
#
_symmetry.space_group_name_H-M   'P 1'
#
loop_
_entity.id
_entity.type
_entity.pdbx_description
1 polymer ?
#
loop_
_entity_poly.entity_id
_entity_poly.type
_entity_poly.pdbx_seq_one_letter_code
_entity_poly.pdbx_strand_id
1 'polypeptide(L)'
;MRPPGTQPAARHTPLSTEEKVRAEANFVPLVAEHLRAGGRFRVSADTPELVELFQGVARRVGDLLGRPVTSYANGRYIVITFPQDEEAPGLTD
;
A
#
# COMPACT_ATOMS: atom_id res chain seq x y z
N MET A 1 34.70 23.74 -13.05
CA MET A 1 33.36 23.10 -12.98
C MET A 1 33.54 21.62 -12.66
N ARG A 2 33.03 21.13 -11.52
CA ARG A 2 32.91 19.69 -11.23
C ARG A 2 31.53 19.20 -11.68
N PRO A 3 31.37 17.98 -12.20
CA PRO A 3 30.06 17.44 -12.52
C PRO A 3 29.26 17.24 -11.23
N PRO A 4 27.92 17.38 -11.24
CA PRO A 4 27.09 16.98 -10.12
C PRO A 4 27.28 15.47 -9.93
N GLY A 5 27.84 15.10 -8.77
CA GLY A 5 28.08 13.71 -8.44
C GLY A 5 26.77 12.93 -8.48
N THR A 6 26.77 11.83 -9.22
CA THR A 6 25.67 10.86 -9.24
C THR A 6 25.37 10.45 -7.80
N GLN A 7 24.22 10.86 -7.28
CA GLN A 7 23.77 10.49 -5.95
C GLN A 7 23.74 8.96 -5.88
N PRO A 8 24.41 8.31 -4.91
CA PRO A 8 24.42 6.85 -4.84
C PRO A 8 22.97 6.35 -4.78
N ALA A 9 22.61 5.43 -5.67
CA ALA A 9 21.29 4.81 -5.68
C ALA A 9 20.97 4.31 -4.26
N ALA A 10 19.78 4.66 -3.76
CA ALA A 10 19.33 4.20 -2.45
C ALA A 10 19.49 2.67 -2.40
N ARG A 11 20.27 2.18 -1.43
CA ARG A 11 20.39 0.73 -1.22
C ARG A 11 19.07 0.25 -0.67
N HIS A 12 18.28 -0.39 -1.51
CA HIS A 12 17.07 -1.07 -1.11
C HIS A 12 17.47 -2.36 -0.40
N THR A 13 17.65 -2.28 0.91
CA THR A 13 17.70 -3.49 1.74
C THR A 13 16.28 -4.05 1.84
N PRO A 14 16.03 -5.30 1.42
CA PRO A 14 14.71 -5.90 1.58
C PRO A 14 14.36 -5.99 3.08
N LEU A 15 13.10 -5.72 3.42
CA LEU A 15 12.61 -5.86 4.78
C LEU A 15 12.71 -7.33 5.23
N SER A 16 13.31 -7.55 6.39
CA SER A 16 13.27 -8.84 7.07
C SER A 16 11.84 -9.20 7.49
N THR A 17 11.59 -10.47 7.78
CA THR A 17 10.26 -10.96 8.21
C THR A 17 9.73 -10.20 9.42
N GLU A 18 10.57 -9.93 10.41
CA GLU A 18 10.16 -9.15 11.59
C GLU A 18 9.83 -7.70 11.25
N GLU A 19 10.63 -7.09 10.37
CA GLU A 19 10.36 -5.71 9.91
C GLU A 19 9.05 -5.64 9.13
N LYS A 20 8.73 -6.65 8.32
CA LYS A 20 7.42 -6.75 7.65
C LYS A 20 6.29 -6.83 8.68
N VAL A 21 6.38 -7.70 9.68
CA VAL A 21 5.35 -7.84 10.72
C VAL A 21 5.16 -6.53 11.51
N ARG A 22 6.26 -5.88 11.89
CA ARG A 22 6.21 -4.56 12.57
C ARG A 22 5.61 -3.49 11.67
N ALA A 23 5.99 -3.45 10.40
CA ALA A 23 5.46 -2.51 9.43
C ALA A 23 3.95 -2.70 9.25
N GLU A 24 3.48 -3.93 9.05
CA GLU A 24 2.03 -4.22 8.94
C GLU A 24 1.27 -3.69 10.16
N ALA A 25 1.73 -4.02 11.37
CA ALA A 25 1.08 -3.59 12.61
C ALA A 25 0.97 -2.06 12.72
N ASN A 26 1.99 -1.34 12.24
CA ASN A 26 2.01 0.12 12.27
C ASN A 26 1.13 0.76 11.19
N PHE A 27 0.99 0.13 10.02
CA PHE A 27 0.19 0.68 8.92
C PHE A 27 -1.31 0.42 9.06
N VAL A 28 -1.72 -0.69 9.70
CA VAL A 28 -3.13 -1.04 9.90
C VAL A 28 -3.98 0.12 10.45
N PRO A 29 -3.63 0.79 11.57
CA PRO A 29 -4.47 1.87 12.09
C PRO A 29 -4.57 3.05 11.13
N LEU A 30 -3.46 3.42 10.46
CA LEU A 30 -3.43 4.53 9.51
C LEU A 30 -4.36 4.28 8.31
N VAL A 31 -4.29 3.07 7.75
CA VAL A 31 -5.12 2.69 6.60
C VAL A 31 -6.58 2.56 7.02
N ALA A 32 -6.86 1.98 8.19
CA ALA A 32 -8.22 1.89 8.72
C ALA A 32 -8.86 3.27 8.87
N GLU A 33 -8.14 4.25 9.42
CA GLU A 33 -8.64 5.63 9.54
C GLU A 33 -8.90 6.27 8.17
N HIS A 34 -8.00 6.09 7.20
CA HIS A 34 -8.22 6.61 5.83
C HIS A 34 -9.45 5.98 5.16
N LEU A 35 -9.65 4.68 5.33
CA LEU A 35 -10.85 4.01 4.80
C LEU A 35 -12.11 4.50 5.50
N ARG A 36 -12.09 4.73 6.82
CA ARG A 36 -13.25 5.27 7.54
C ARG A 36 -13.58 6.71 7.11
N ALA A 37 -12.56 7.52 6.87
CA ALA A 37 -12.74 8.93 6.52
C ALA A 37 -13.13 9.14 5.04
N GLY A 38 -12.56 8.34 4.13
CA GLY A 38 -12.67 8.60 2.68
C GLY A 38 -12.91 7.36 1.81
N GLY A 39 -13.12 6.18 2.39
CA GLY A 39 -13.42 4.94 1.67
C GLY A 39 -12.26 4.31 0.91
N ARG A 40 -11.16 5.05 0.70
CA ARG A 40 -10.04 4.65 -0.16
C ARG A 40 -8.69 5.11 0.39
N PHE A 41 -7.71 4.23 0.28
CA PHE A 41 -6.30 4.48 0.58
C PHE A 41 -5.44 4.13 -0.65
N ARG A 42 -4.45 4.97 -0.97
CA ARG A 42 -3.53 4.76 -2.09
C ARG A 42 -2.11 5.07 -1.65
N VAL A 43 -1.18 4.17 -1.97
CA VAL A 43 0.24 4.32 -1.67
C VAL A 43 1.10 3.79 -2.82
N SER A 44 2.28 4.37 -3.02
CA SER A 44 3.25 3.85 -3.98
C SER A 44 3.79 2.51 -3.48
N ALA A 45 3.76 1.51 -4.35
CA ALA A 45 4.24 0.16 -4.09
C ALA A 45 4.93 -0.34 -5.35
N ASP A 46 6.13 0.20 -5.58
CA ASP A 46 6.89 -0.01 -6.82
C ASP A 46 7.66 -1.35 -6.83
N THR A 47 7.63 -2.10 -5.72
CA THR A 47 8.25 -3.43 -5.60
C THR A 47 7.23 -4.48 -5.17
N PRO A 48 7.41 -5.75 -5.58
CA PRO A 48 6.55 -6.84 -5.14
C PRO A 48 6.46 -6.97 -3.61
N GLU A 49 7.56 -6.72 -2.88
CA GLU A 49 7.56 -6.81 -1.42
C GLU A 49 6.65 -5.77 -0.76
N LEU A 50 6.57 -4.55 -1.32
CA LEU A 50 5.66 -3.51 -0.85
C LEU A 50 4.21 -3.86 -1.17
N VAL A 51 3.96 -4.44 -2.35
CA VAL A 51 2.63 -4.93 -2.72
C VAL A 51 2.16 -6.01 -1.73
N GLU A 52 3.00 -7.00 -1.43
CA GLU A 52 2.71 -8.05 -0.45
C GLU A 52 2.42 -7.47 0.95
N LEU A 53 3.25 -6.53 1.41
CA LEU A 53 3.07 -5.85 2.70
C LEU A 53 1.68 -5.20 2.78
N PHE A 54 1.32 -4.41 1.78
CA PHE A 54 0.06 -3.68 1.79
C PHE A 54 -1.16 -4.57 1.52
N GLN A 55 -1.01 -5.71 0.84
CA GLN A 55 -2.05 -6.75 0.79
C GLN A 55 -2.29 -7.37 2.18
N GLY A 56 -1.22 -7.65 2.94
CA GLY A 56 -1.31 -8.08 4.33
C GLY A 56 -2.01 -7.07 5.22
N VAL A 57 -1.67 -5.78 5.06
CA VAL A 57 -2.35 -4.67 5.74
C VAL A 57 -3.84 -4.62 5.38
N ALA A 58 -4.20 -4.72 4.09
CA ALA A 58 -5.60 -4.69 3.65
C ALA A 58 -6.44 -5.78 4.32
N ARG A 59 -5.89 -7.00 4.42
CA ARG A 59 -6.54 -8.11 5.14
C ARG A 59 -6.79 -7.78 6.61
N ARG A 60 -5.75 -7.35 7.33
CA ARG A 60 -5.87 -7.01 8.76
C ARG A 60 -6.81 -5.82 9.01
N VAL A 61 -6.85 -4.85 8.09
CA VAL A 61 -7.78 -3.73 8.18
C VAL A 61 -9.22 -4.20 8.00
N GLY A 62 -9.48 -5.12 7.06
CA GLY A 62 -10.80 -5.75 6.91
C GLY A 62 -11.24 -6.48 8.17
N ASP A 63 -10.33 -7.25 8.78
CA ASP A 63 -10.55 -7.93 10.06
C ASP A 63 -10.85 -6.92 11.19
N LEU A 64 -10.07 -5.84 11.27
CA LEU A 64 -10.22 -4.78 12.29
C LEU A 64 -11.55 -4.02 12.16
N LEU A 65 -11.97 -3.71 10.94
CA LEU A 65 -13.19 -2.95 10.67
C LEU A 65 -14.44 -3.84 10.67
N GLY A 66 -14.29 -5.17 10.66
CA GLY A 66 -15.39 -6.10 10.50
C GLY A 66 -16.11 -5.95 9.16
N ARG A 67 -15.43 -5.44 8.12
CA ARG A 67 -15.98 -5.16 6.80
C ARG A 67 -14.99 -5.63 5.73
N PRO A 68 -15.44 -6.28 4.64
CA PRO A 68 -14.56 -6.68 3.56
C PRO A 68 -13.90 -5.45 2.90
N VAL A 69 -12.64 -5.61 2.51
CA VAL A 69 -11.79 -4.61 1.85
C VAL A 69 -11.14 -5.25 0.63
N THR A 70 -11.13 -4.55 -0.50
CA THR A 70 -10.40 -4.96 -1.70
C THR A 70 -9.06 -4.23 -1.77
N SER A 71 -8.03 -4.92 -2.27
CA SER A 71 -6.76 -4.29 -2.64
C SER A 71 -6.33 -4.68 -4.05
N TYR A 72 -5.89 -3.71 -4.85
CA TYR A 72 -5.36 -3.95 -6.19
C TYR A 72 -4.12 -3.10 -6.44
N ALA A 73 -3.15 -3.67 -7.17
CA ALA A 73 -1.92 -3.00 -7.55
C ALA A 73 -1.87 -2.76 -9.06
N ASN A 74 -1.36 -1.60 -9.48
CA ASN A 74 -1.24 -1.22 -10.89
C ASN A 74 0.23 -1.00 -11.33
N GLY A 75 1.16 -1.72 -10.70
CA GLY A 75 2.59 -1.67 -11.00
C GLY A 75 3.35 -0.47 -10.42
N ARG A 76 2.65 0.58 -10.00
CA ARG A 76 3.23 1.75 -9.32
C ARG A 76 2.57 2.05 -7.98
N TYR A 77 1.26 1.82 -7.90
CA TYR A 77 0.49 2.05 -6.70
C TYR A 77 -0.25 0.79 -6.30
N ILE A 78 -0.47 0.64 -5.01
CA ILE A 78 -1.51 -0.21 -4.46
C ILE A 78 -2.62 0.67 -3.91
N VAL A 79 -3.86 0.26 -4.21
CA VAL A 79 -5.07 0.90 -3.74
C VAL A 79 -5.79 -0.10 -2.85
N ILE A 80 -6.27 0.38 -1.70
CA ILE A 80 -7.08 -0.36 -0.73
C ILE A 80 -8.40 0.40 -0.61
N THR A 81 -9.54 -0.28 -0.74
CA THR A 81 -10.87 0.35 -0.79
C THR A 81 -11.95 -0.62 -0.32
N PHE A 82 -13.15 -0.14 0.03
CA PHE A 82 -14.29 -1.05 0.21
C PHE A 82 -14.82 -1.53 -1.15
N PRO A 83 -15.41 -2.74 -1.24
CA PRO A 83 -15.91 -3.31 -2.50
C PRO A 83 -16.98 -2.47 -3.21
N GLN A 84 -17.69 -1.62 -2.46
CA GLN A 84 -18.77 -0.78 -3.00
C GLN A 84 -18.24 0.53 -3.58
N ASP A 85 -17.00 0.88 -3.27
CA ASP A 85 -16.26 2.04 -3.79
C ASP A 85 -15.36 1.63 -4.98
N GLU A 86 -15.45 0.38 -5.42
CA GLU A 86 -14.76 -0.17 -6.60
C GLU A 86 -15.51 0.19 -7.90
N GLU A 87 -16.06 1.39 -7.98
CA GLU A 87 -16.51 1.94 -9.25
C GLU A 87 -15.26 2.11 -10.14
N ALA A 88 -15.24 1.34 -11.22
CA ALA A 88 -14.05 0.86 -11.92
C ALA A 88 -13.04 1.95 -12.32
N PRO A 89 -11.72 1.66 -12.29
CA PRO A 89 -10.74 2.55 -12.89
C PRO A 89 -10.89 2.49 -14.42
N GLY A 90 -11.63 3.44 -14.98
CA GLY A 90 -11.46 3.93 -16.36
C GLY A 90 -11.61 2.91 -17.48
N LEU A 91 -12.86 2.58 -17.83
CA LEU A 91 -13.20 2.47 -19.25
C LEU A 91 -13.39 3.90 -19.77
N THR A 92 -12.32 4.54 -20.21
CA THR A 92 -12.42 5.71 -21.09
C THR A 92 -12.08 5.23 -22.49
N ASP A 93 -13.07 5.39 -23.37
CA ASP A 93 -13.09 5.21 -24.83
C ASP A 93 -11.79 5.62 -25.53
#